data_AF-A0A224Y1S8-F1
#
_entry.id   AF-A0A224Y1S8-F1
#
_cell.length_a   1.000
_cell.length_b   1.000
_cell.length_c   1.000
_cell.angle_alpha   90.00
_cell.angle_beta   90.00
_cell.angle_gamma   90.00
#
_symmetry.space_group_name_H-M   'P 1'
#
loop_
_entity.id
_entity.type
_entity.pdbx_description
1 polymer ?
#
loop_
_entity_poly.entity_id
_entity_poly.type
_entity_poly.pdbx_seq_one_letter_code
_entity_poly.pdbx_strand_id
1 'polypeptide(L)'
;MSSQKGNVNRIRPQKHQNSKAFKNDLYDNTNTTKFLNSLEISDVCQRCKDILEWKIKYKKYKLLKNPTSCTKCNNKTVNLSYRKICSKCATNLSVCPKCGLNVNAEPLINIE
;
A
#
# COMPACT_ATOMS: atom_id res chain seq x y z
N MET A 1 36.04 -9.73 7.99
CA MET A 1 34.68 -9.13 7.83
C MET A 1 33.75 -9.86 8.79
N SER A 2 33.08 -9.15 9.71
CA SER A 2 32.21 -9.77 10.73
C SER A 2 30.97 -10.38 10.08
N SER A 3 30.85 -11.71 10.16
CA SER A 3 29.70 -12.52 9.73
C SER A 3 28.73 -12.84 10.88
N GLN A 4 28.89 -12.20 12.04
CA GLN A 4 27.99 -12.41 13.17
C GLN A 4 26.61 -11.81 12.85
N LYS A 5 25.56 -12.66 12.86
CA LYS A 5 24.15 -12.22 12.90
C LYS A 5 23.95 -11.46 14.22
N GLY A 6 24.23 -10.16 14.19
CA GLY A 6 24.04 -9.31 15.34
C GLY A 6 22.59 -9.35 15.79
N ASN A 7 22.38 -9.56 17.10
CA ASN A 7 21.23 -9.03 17.82
C ASN A 7 19.89 -9.79 17.64
N VAL A 8 19.92 -11.13 17.67
CA VAL A 8 18.70 -11.97 17.73
C VAL A 8 17.97 -11.91 19.09
N ASN A 9 18.66 -11.56 20.19
CA ASN A 9 18.08 -11.41 21.53
C ASN A 9 18.37 -10.02 22.12
N ARG A 10 17.78 -8.96 21.55
CA ARG A 10 17.88 -7.62 22.14
C ARG A 10 16.78 -7.44 23.20
N ILE A 11 17.16 -7.47 24.48
CA ILE A 11 16.22 -7.32 25.62
C ILE A 11 15.79 -5.86 25.81
N ARG A 12 16.68 -4.91 25.54
CA ARG A 12 16.43 -3.48 25.73
C ARG A 12 15.77 -2.82 24.51
N PRO A 13 14.84 -1.86 24.72
CA PRO A 13 14.26 -1.10 23.64
C PRO A 13 15.31 -0.24 22.91
N GLN A 14 14.92 0.28 21.75
CA GLN A 14 15.74 1.22 20.99
C GLN A 14 16.02 2.47 21.82
N LYS A 15 17.29 2.87 21.96
CA LYS A 15 17.72 4.02 22.78
C LYS A 15 17.02 5.33 22.38
N HIS A 16 16.79 5.51 21.08
CA HIS A 16 16.16 6.69 20.51
C HIS A 16 14.80 6.29 19.95
N GLN A 17 13.75 6.39 20.77
CA GLN A 17 12.38 6.17 20.36
C GLN A 17 11.76 7.48 19.87
N ASN A 18 10.87 7.39 18.89
CA ASN A 18 10.10 8.54 18.44
C ASN A 18 9.06 8.91 19.50
N SER A 19 9.07 10.15 19.97
CA SER A 19 8.06 10.67 20.92
C SER A 19 6.70 10.94 20.28
N LYS A 20 6.68 11.17 18.96
CA LYS A 20 5.46 11.45 18.19
C LYS A 20 5.46 10.61 16.91
N ALA A 21 4.27 10.19 16.50
CA ALA A 21 4.10 9.51 15.21
C ALA A 21 4.42 10.47 14.04
N PHE A 22 4.92 9.91 12.94
CA PHE A 22 5.14 10.67 11.72
C PHE A 22 3.80 11.20 11.18
N LYS A 23 3.79 12.50 10.88
CA LYS A 23 2.67 13.21 10.26
C LYS A 23 3.14 13.78 8.93
N ASN A 24 2.46 13.43 7.84
CA ASN A 24 2.88 13.86 6.51
C ASN A 24 2.49 15.32 6.19
N ASP A 25 1.52 15.86 6.90
CA ASP A 25 0.98 17.22 6.75
C ASP A 25 1.66 18.26 7.65
N LEU A 26 2.48 17.84 8.63
CA LEU A 26 3.05 18.71 9.67
C LEU A 26 3.79 19.94 9.11
N TYR A 27 4.45 19.79 7.96
CA TYR A 27 5.21 20.87 7.29
C TYR A 27 4.91 20.99 5.79
N ASP A 28 4.03 20.15 5.26
CA ASP A 28 3.78 20.04 3.83
C ASP A 28 2.29 20.12 3.54
N ASN A 29 1.86 21.35 3.30
CA ASN A 29 0.48 21.74 3.08
C ASN A 29 0.11 21.83 1.60
N THR A 30 0.88 21.15 0.73
CA THR A 30 0.62 21.14 -0.70
C THR A 30 -0.76 20.55 -1.01
N ASN A 31 -1.40 21.03 -2.08
CA ASN A 31 -2.71 20.51 -2.48
C ASN A 31 -2.66 19.01 -2.80
N THR A 32 -1.50 18.52 -3.23
CA THR A 32 -1.25 17.09 -3.49
C THR A 32 -1.23 16.25 -2.21
N THR A 33 -0.58 16.71 -1.12
CA THR A 33 -0.61 15.96 0.16
C THR A 33 -2.00 15.94 0.76
N LYS A 34 -2.73 17.07 0.70
CA LYS A 34 -4.14 17.13 1.12
C LYS A 34 -5.01 16.15 0.34
N PHE A 35 -4.89 16.13 -0.99
CA PHE A 35 -5.61 15.20 -1.85
C PHE A 35 -5.28 13.73 -1.53
N LEU A 36 -4.00 13.41 -1.32
CA LEU A 36 -3.58 12.06 -0.96
C LEU A 36 -4.12 11.64 0.42
N ASN A 37 -4.18 12.56 1.38
CA ASN A 37 -4.73 12.29 2.70
C ASN A 37 -6.25 12.10 2.70
N SER A 38 -6.98 12.76 1.80
CA SER A 38 -8.42 12.56 1.61
C SER A 38 -8.76 11.32 0.76
N LEU A 39 -7.76 10.66 0.17
CA LEU A 39 -7.99 9.52 -0.73
C LEU A 39 -8.39 8.28 0.07
N GLU A 40 -9.64 7.84 -0.10
CA GLU A 40 -10.11 6.58 0.47
C GLU A 40 -9.84 5.40 -0.48
N ILE A 41 -9.20 4.35 0.03
CA ILE A 41 -8.86 3.14 -0.73
C ILE A 41 -9.79 2.01 -0.29
N SER A 42 -10.86 1.78 -1.05
CA SER A 42 -11.91 0.79 -0.72
C SER A 42 -11.99 -0.41 -1.69
N ASP A 43 -11.40 -0.31 -2.87
CA ASP A 43 -11.55 -1.28 -3.96
C ASP A 43 -10.45 -2.36 -4.00
N VAL A 44 -9.65 -2.50 -2.94
CA VAL A 44 -8.57 -3.49 -2.81
C VAL A 44 -8.77 -4.34 -1.56
N CYS A 45 -8.13 -5.52 -1.50
CA CYS A 45 -8.12 -6.34 -0.29
C CYS A 45 -7.43 -5.62 0.89
N GLN A 46 -7.77 -6.02 2.12
CA GLN A 46 -7.28 -5.38 3.35
C GLN A 46 -5.75 -5.24 3.38
N ARG A 47 -5.02 -6.33 3.11
CA ARG A 47 -3.55 -6.30 3.04
C ARG A 47 -3.03 -5.24 2.05
N CYS A 48 -3.69 -5.09 0.90
CA CYS A 48 -3.27 -4.11 -0.09
C CYS A 48 -3.63 -2.69 0.32
N LYS A 49 -4.77 -2.51 1.01
CA LYS A 49 -5.19 -1.24 1.60
C LYS A 49 -4.13 -0.73 2.58
N ASP A 50 -3.71 -1.56 3.53
CA ASP A 50 -2.70 -1.21 4.53
C ASP A 50 -1.38 -0.76 3.87
N ILE A 51 -0.95 -1.45 2.80
CA ILE A 51 0.28 -1.09 2.06
C ILE A 51 0.15 0.27 1.38
N LEU A 52 -1.01 0.58 0.81
CA LEU A 52 -1.25 1.84 0.09
C LEU A 52 -1.43 3.00 1.07
N GLU A 53 -2.19 2.81 2.15
CA GLU A 53 -2.32 3.77 3.24
C GLU A 53 -0.97 4.07 3.89
N TRP A 54 -0.15 3.05 4.12
CA TRP A 54 1.22 3.24 4.61
C TRP A 54 2.05 4.09 3.64
N LYS A 55 1.93 3.86 2.33
CA LYS A 55 2.62 4.69 1.33
C LYS A 55 2.15 6.15 1.38
N ILE A 56 0.87 6.41 1.57
CA ILE A 56 0.33 7.78 1.72
C ILE A 56 0.86 8.41 3.01
N LYS A 57 0.72 7.70 4.14
CA LYS A 57 1.17 8.13 5.47
C LYS A 57 2.65 8.52 5.50
N TYR A 58 3.50 7.81 4.76
CA TYR A 58 4.94 8.07 4.72
C TYR A 58 5.43 8.79 3.45
N LYS A 59 4.54 9.45 2.68
CA LYS A 59 4.88 10.18 1.44
C LYS A 59 5.61 9.35 0.37
N LYS A 60 5.41 8.04 0.38
CA LYS A 60 5.98 7.10 -0.60
C LYS A 60 5.01 6.77 -1.74
N TYR A 61 3.83 7.38 -1.75
CA TYR A 61 2.80 7.19 -2.77
C TYR A 61 3.08 8.07 -3.99
N LYS A 62 3.26 7.48 -5.16
CA LYS A 62 3.51 8.18 -6.43
C LYS A 62 2.25 8.13 -7.30
N LEU A 63 1.73 9.29 -7.67
CA LEU A 63 0.64 9.43 -8.64
C LEU A 63 1.10 9.03 -10.05
N LEU A 64 0.19 8.44 -10.83
CA LEU A 64 0.41 8.18 -12.24
C LEU A 64 0.22 9.48 -13.03
N LYS A 65 1.13 9.74 -13.98
CA LYS A 65 0.95 10.82 -14.96
C LYS A 65 0.04 10.40 -16.12
N ASN A 66 0.22 9.15 -16.56
CA ASN A 66 -0.50 8.56 -17.68
C ASN A 66 -1.10 7.21 -17.25
N PRO A 67 -2.23 6.79 -17.85
CA PRO A 67 -2.81 5.48 -17.58
C PRO A 67 -1.87 4.35 -18.01
N THR A 68 -1.85 3.28 -17.21
CA THR A 68 -1.03 2.09 -17.46
C THR A 68 -1.89 0.97 -18.07
N SER A 69 -1.24 -0.02 -18.70
CA SER A 69 -1.92 -1.17 -19.28
C SER A 69 -2.44 -2.12 -18.20
N CYS A 70 -3.66 -2.60 -18.39
CA CYS A 70 -4.27 -3.61 -17.54
C CYS A 70 -3.73 -5.00 -17.89
N THR A 71 -3.34 -5.81 -16.90
CA THR A 71 -2.84 -7.18 -17.15
C THR A 71 -3.91 -8.18 -17.60
N LYS A 72 -5.19 -7.82 -17.57
CA LYS A 72 -6.32 -8.69 -17.96
C LYS A 72 -6.87 -8.37 -19.35
N CYS A 73 -7.13 -7.09 -19.63
CA CYS A 73 -7.65 -6.66 -20.93
C CYS A 73 -6.60 -6.03 -21.86
N ASN A 74 -5.35 -5.87 -21.40
CA ASN A 74 -4.22 -5.26 -22.13
C ASN A 74 -4.44 -3.81 -22.61
N ASN A 75 -5.58 -3.20 -22.29
CA ASN A 75 -5.90 -1.81 -22.60
C ASN A 75 -5.29 -0.85 -21.57
N LYS A 76 -4.89 0.34 -22.01
CA LYS A 76 -4.37 1.44 -21.16
C LYS A 76 -5.50 2.11 -20.36
N THR A 77 -6.01 1.40 -19.36
CA THR A 77 -7.22 1.78 -18.60
C THR A 77 -7.00 1.84 -17.09
N VAL A 78 -5.77 1.61 -16.63
CA VAL A 78 -5.42 1.68 -15.21
C VAL A 78 -5.03 3.11 -14.86
N ASN A 79 -5.96 3.84 -14.25
CA ASN A 79 -5.80 5.26 -13.92
C ASN A 79 -5.21 5.49 -12.52
N LEU A 80 -5.33 4.52 -11.62
CA LEU A 80 -4.91 4.63 -10.23
C LEU A 80 -3.55 3.97 -10.01
N SER A 81 -2.70 4.62 -9.23
CA SER A 81 -1.35 4.14 -8.96
C SER A 81 -1.32 2.79 -8.22
N TYR A 82 -0.24 2.04 -8.45
CA TYR A 82 0.02 0.73 -7.84
C TYR A 82 -1.00 -0.37 -8.16
N ARG A 83 -1.92 -0.13 -9.09
CA ARG A 83 -2.81 -1.15 -9.64
C ARG A 83 -2.20 -1.76 -10.89
N LYS A 84 -2.56 -3.02 -11.14
CA LYS A 84 -2.18 -3.77 -12.35
C LYS A 84 -3.39 -4.14 -13.19
N ILE A 85 -4.56 -4.21 -12.57
CA ILE A 85 -5.83 -4.56 -13.18
C ILE A 85 -6.74 -3.34 -13.12
N CYS A 86 -7.45 -3.05 -14.21
CA CYS A 86 -8.42 -1.95 -14.24
C CYS A 86 -9.68 -2.31 -13.45
N SER A 87 -10.43 -1.30 -13.00
CA SER A 87 -11.61 -1.49 -12.15
C SER A 87 -12.65 -2.42 -12.80
N LYS A 88 -12.88 -2.30 -14.12
CA LYS A 88 -13.81 -3.16 -14.87
C LYS A 88 -13.41 -4.63 -14.83
N CYS A 89 -12.12 -4.92 -15.02
CA CYS A 89 -11.63 -6.30 -14.96
C CYS A 89 -11.64 -6.84 -13.52
N ALA A 90 -11.37 -5.98 -12.54
CA ALA A 90 -11.41 -6.36 -11.13
C ALA A 90 -12.83 -6.73 -10.67
N THR A 91 -13.84 -5.95 -11.06
CA THR A 91 -15.25 -6.24 -10.75
C THR A 91 -15.72 -7.52 -11.43
N ASN A 92 -15.43 -7.68 -12.73
CA ASN A 92 -15.89 -8.85 -13.48
C ASN A 92 -15.27 -10.17 -13.00
N LEU A 93 -14.03 -10.12 -12.53
CA LEU A 93 -13.30 -11.30 -12.06
C LEU A 93 -13.29 -11.43 -10.53
N SER A 94 -13.91 -10.49 -9.80
CA SER A 94 -13.91 -10.44 -8.32
C SER A 94 -12.50 -10.51 -7.67
N VAL A 95 -11.51 -9.93 -8.34
CA VAL A 95 -10.11 -9.91 -7.90
C VAL A 95 -9.66 -8.53 -7.43
N CYS A 96 -8.70 -8.49 -6.51
CA CYS A 96 -8.06 -7.26 -6.08
C CYS A 96 -7.29 -6.58 -7.25
N PRO A 97 -7.54 -5.29 -7.56
CA PRO A 97 -6.87 -4.56 -8.63
C PRO A 97 -5.34 -4.47 -8.52
N LYS A 98 -4.80 -4.62 -7.30
CA LYS A 98 -3.38 -4.49 -6.99
C LYS A 98 -2.63 -5.83 -7.01
N CYS A 99 -3.10 -6.82 -6.26
CA CYS A 99 -2.44 -8.13 -6.17
C CYS A 99 -3.01 -9.20 -7.10
N GLY A 100 -4.22 -9.02 -7.63
CA GLY A 100 -4.88 -10.00 -8.51
C GLY A 100 -5.40 -11.25 -7.80
N LEU A 101 -5.37 -11.29 -6.46
CA LEU A 101 -5.95 -12.35 -5.65
C LEU A 101 -7.46 -12.12 -5.46
N ASN A 102 -8.23 -13.20 -5.36
CA ASN A 102 -9.66 -13.13 -5.02
C ASN A 102 -9.83 -12.52 -3.63
N VAL A 103 -10.78 -11.59 -3.52
CA VAL A 103 -11.02 -10.82 -2.28
C VAL A 103 -11.57 -11.71 -1.15
N ASN A 104 -12.13 -12.87 -1.50
CA ASN A 104 -12.81 -13.80 -0.57
C ASN A 104 -11.93 -14.95 -0.07
N ALA A 105 -10.61 -14.92 -0.29
CA ALA A 105 -9.73 -15.88 0.38
C ALA A 105 -9.59 -15.43 1.85
N GLU A 106 -10.43 -15.98 2.72
CA GLU A 106 -10.26 -15.86 4.17
C GLU A 106 -8.81 -16.18 4.54
N PRO A 107 -8.16 -15.37 5.39
CA PRO A 107 -6.88 -15.76 5.93
C PRO A 107 -7.13 -17.03 6.72
N LEU A 108 -6.54 -18.16 6.30
CA LEU A 108 -6.46 -19.35 7.15
C LEU A 108 -5.85 -18.88 8.47
N ILE A 109 -6.69 -18.83 9.49
CA ILE A 109 -6.28 -18.60 10.86
C ILE A 109 -5.38 -19.79 11.16
N ASN A 110 -4.06 -19.56 11.17
CA ASN A 110 -3.13 -20.52 11.73
C ASN A 110 -3.42 -20.52 13.24
N ILE A 111 -4.31 -21.44 13.65
CA ILE A 111 -4.43 -21.88 15.02
C ILE A 111 -3.23 -22.79 15.27
N GLU A 112 -2.18 -22.24 15.87
CA GLU A 112 -1.22 -22.97 16.69
C GLU A 112 -0.99 -22.19 17.99
#